data_AF-A0A7S2G5H4-F1
#
_entry.id   AF-A0A7S2G5H4-F1
#
_cell.length_a   1.000
_cell.length_b   1.000
_cell.length_c   1.000
_cell.angle_alpha   90.00
_cell.angle_beta   90.00
_cell.angle_gamma   90.00
#
_symmetry.space_group_name_H-M   'P 1'
#
loop_
_entity.id
_entity.type
_entity.pdbx_description
1 polymer ?
#
loop_
_entity_poly.entity_id
_entity_poly.type
_entity_poly.pdbx_seq_one_letter_code
_entity_poly.pdbx_strand_id
1 'polypeptide(L)'
;NIEINSPVTGEPEFYFPPDISTYRKNVGAVVTLISVMVCMLGVFGTFMIKSFATDTGSPNYPIWVVPSSIAFWTAGAEPQQYGCRTNAEGEFVEGLNDDTPCDAQEITGFPYGSTVAGIWNSVQILVLGGIYAGIASKLNEWENHRLNTEFEDALIVRTFMFEFINSYGALMYIAFIKVPLGARTTLFPGWFGQGMHGAAEMPYSCSIGKIQQPCLMEISQQLFSIFAVKMLSKNFNTVVQPYFKQNRKEGPPGVTLEPEELNPEFEAPAGANPVGPAKRMRSKVECEFDLEEFPLIEGPFDSYKEMVFQFGYATLFAAAYPLAPVLAFISNYVDIRSDLYNMGLFSRRPLPASAEDIGSWEGILDTMGTA
;
A
#
# COMPACT_ATOMS: atom_id res chain seq x y z
N ASN A 1 -23.78 -12.51 -33.17
CA ASN A 1 -22.63 -12.20 -32.30
C ASN A 1 -22.25 -10.76 -32.52
N ILE A 2 -22.15 -9.98 -31.45
CA ILE A 2 -21.67 -8.59 -31.51
C ILE A 2 -20.15 -8.68 -31.36
N GLU A 3 -19.43 -8.12 -32.32
CA GLU A 3 -17.97 -7.99 -32.25
C GLU A 3 -17.63 -6.77 -31.40
N ILE A 4 -16.74 -6.96 -30.44
CA ILE A 4 -16.23 -5.93 -29.54
C ILE A 4 -14.70 -5.96 -29.62
N ASN A 5 -14.03 -4.85 -29.35
CA ASN A 5 -12.57 -4.87 -29.21
C ASN A 5 -12.23 -5.12 -27.75
N SER A 6 -11.30 -6.04 -27.49
CA SER A 6 -10.80 -6.30 -26.15
C SER A 6 -10.20 -5.02 -25.55
N PRO A 7 -10.56 -4.63 -24.31
CA PRO A 7 -9.99 -3.46 -23.66
C PRO A 7 -8.50 -3.62 -23.35
N VAL A 8 -7.98 -4.85 -23.35
CA VAL A 8 -6.58 -5.15 -23.01
C VAL A 8 -5.74 -5.38 -24.26
N THR A 9 -6.20 -6.20 -25.20
CA THR A 9 -5.42 -6.55 -26.41
C THR A 9 -5.77 -5.70 -27.63
N GLY A 10 -6.92 -5.01 -27.62
CA GLY A 10 -7.45 -4.31 -28.79
C GLY A 10 -7.92 -5.22 -29.92
N GLU A 11 -7.80 -6.55 -29.75
CA GLU A 11 -8.23 -7.53 -30.76
C GLU A 11 -9.76 -7.68 -30.78
N PRO A 12 -10.34 -7.97 -31.95
CA PRO A 12 -11.77 -8.23 -32.06
C PRO A 12 -12.15 -9.56 -31.38
N GLU A 13 -13.05 -9.49 -30.42
CA GLU A 13 -13.64 -10.61 -29.71
C GLU A 13 -15.17 -10.61 -29.84
N PHE A 14 -15.79 -11.78 -29.71
CA PHE A 14 -17.25 -11.88 -29.75
C PHE A 14 -17.86 -11.78 -28.35
N TYR A 15 -18.82 -10.87 -28.21
CA TYR A 15 -19.62 -10.75 -26.99
C TYR A 15 -20.48 -12.00 -26.75
N PHE A 16 -20.50 -12.48 -25.52
CA PHE A 16 -21.30 -13.63 -25.13
C PHE A 16 -22.80 -13.30 -25.05
N PRO A 17 -23.69 -14.28 -25.28
CA PRO A 17 -25.11 -14.14 -24.99
C PRO A 17 -25.36 -13.68 -23.54
N PRO A 18 -26.42 -12.90 -23.27
CA PRO A 18 -26.68 -12.31 -21.95
C PRO A 18 -26.78 -13.34 -20.83
N ASP A 19 -27.33 -14.54 -21.11
CA ASP A 19 -27.44 -15.62 -20.11
C ASP A 19 -26.05 -16.13 -19.67
N ILE A 20 -25.15 -16.30 -20.63
CA ILE A 20 -23.76 -16.74 -20.36
C ILE A 20 -22.98 -15.62 -19.69
N SER A 21 -23.13 -14.37 -20.15
CA SER A 21 -22.47 -13.21 -19.54
C SER A 21 -22.88 -13.06 -18.08
N THR A 22 -24.18 -13.17 -17.77
CA THR A 22 -24.70 -13.08 -16.40
C THR A 22 -24.15 -14.20 -15.50
N TYR A 23 -24.12 -15.44 -16.01
CA TYR A 23 -23.53 -16.56 -15.28
C TYR A 23 -22.05 -16.29 -14.94
N ARG A 24 -21.27 -15.79 -15.89
CA ARG A 24 -19.84 -15.50 -15.69
C ARG A 24 -19.63 -14.35 -14.70
N LYS A 25 -20.40 -13.27 -14.79
CA LYS A 25 -20.38 -12.17 -13.81
C LYS A 25 -20.69 -12.66 -12.40
N ASN A 26 -21.66 -13.56 -12.25
CA ASN A 26 -21.99 -14.17 -10.94
C ASN A 26 -20.84 -15.04 -10.41
N VAL A 27 -20.21 -15.85 -11.28
CA VAL A 27 -19.04 -16.65 -10.91
C VAL A 27 -17.87 -15.76 -10.49
N GLY A 28 -17.59 -14.70 -11.24
CA GLY A 28 -16.51 -13.77 -10.91
C GLY A 28 -16.77 -12.97 -9.63
N ALA A 29 -18.03 -12.62 -9.34
CA ALA A 29 -18.42 -12.05 -8.05
C ALA A 29 -18.17 -13.04 -6.90
N VAL A 30 -18.53 -14.32 -7.05
CA VAL A 30 -18.25 -15.36 -6.04
C VAL A 30 -16.75 -15.56 -5.84
N VAL A 31 -15.96 -15.62 -6.92
CA VAL A 31 -14.49 -15.73 -6.83
C VAL A 31 -13.91 -14.54 -6.07
N THR A 32 -14.38 -13.32 -6.38
CA THR A 32 -13.97 -12.10 -5.67
C THR A 32 -14.27 -12.20 -4.17
N LEU A 33 -15.49 -12.59 -3.80
CA LEU A 33 -15.87 -12.73 -2.39
C LEU A 33 -15.00 -13.77 -1.67
N ILE A 34 -14.73 -14.92 -2.30
CA ILE A 34 -13.84 -15.94 -1.73
C ILE A 34 -12.43 -15.38 -1.55
N SER A 35 -11.88 -14.68 -2.54
CA SER A 35 -10.57 -14.05 -2.43
C SER A 35 -10.50 -13.03 -1.30
N VAL A 36 -11.53 -12.22 -1.12
CA VAL A 36 -11.65 -11.27 0.00
C VAL A 36 -11.69 -12.00 1.34
N MET A 37 -12.46 -13.08 1.47
CA MET A 37 -12.50 -13.89 2.70
C MET A 37 -11.15 -14.56 3.02
N VAL A 38 -10.47 -15.09 2.00
CA VAL A 38 -9.13 -15.67 2.17
C VAL A 38 -8.12 -14.61 2.59
N CYS A 39 -8.17 -13.41 1.98
CA CYS A 39 -7.35 -12.27 2.38
C CYS A 39 -7.62 -11.87 3.84
N MET A 40 -8.90 -11.77 4.21
CA MET A 40 -9.34 -11.47 5.56
C MET A 40 -8.71 -12.45 6.56
N LEU A 41 -8.88 -13.75 6.34
CA LEU A 41 -8.28 -14.79 7.19
C LEU A 41 -6.76 -14.75 7.21
N GLY A 42 -6.11 -14.45 6.07
CA GLY A 42 -4.66 -14.29 5.97
C GLY A 42 -4.14 -13.11 6.79
N VAL A 43 -4.76 -11.94 6.66
CA VAL A 43 -4.44 -10.74 7.45
C VAL A 43 -4.67 -11.02 8.94
N PHE A 44 -5.84 -11.51 9.33
CA PHE A 44 -6.07 -11.86 10.75
C PHE A 44 -5.08 -12.91 11.25
N GLY A 45 -4.77 -13.92 10.44
CA GLY A 45 -3.79 -14.96 10.75
C GLY A 45 -2.39 -14.41 11.01
N THR A 46 -1.88 -13.50 10.16
CA THR A 46 -0.54 -12.92 10.36
C THR A 46 -0.46 -12.08 11.63
N PHE A 47 -1.53 -11.33 11.96
CA PHE A 47 -1.57 -10.56 13.20
C PHE A 47 -1.76 -11.42 14.47
N MET A 48 -2.46 -12.54 14.36
CA MET A 48 -2.55 -13.54 15.45
C MET A 48 -1.19 -14.21 15.69
N ILE A 49 -0.47 -14.61 14.63
CA ILE A 49 0.86 -15.21 14.73
C ILE A 49 1.87 -14.22 15.34
N LYS A 50 1.79 -12.93 14.99
CA LYS A 50 2.59 -11.87 15.62
C LYS A 50 2.39 -11.85 17.14
N SER A 51 1.16 -11.98 17.63
CA SER A 51 0.89 -12.04 19.08
C SER A 51 1.69 -13.17 19.73
N PHE A 52 1.72 -14.35 19.10
CA PHE A 52 2.44 -15.52 19.60
C PHE A 52 3.97 -15.35 19.60
N ALA A 53 4.53 -14.78 18.51
CA ALA A 53 5.96 -14.53 18.39
C ALA A 53 6.48 -13.46 19.36
N THR A 54 5.60 -12.57 19.83
CA THR A 54 5.94 -11.53 20.81
C THR A 54 5.90 -12.08 22.25
N ASP A 55 5.09 -13.11 22.53
CA ASP A 55 4.98 -13.74 23.85
C ASP A 55 6.02 -14.84 24.13
N THR A 56 6.74 -15.31 23.12
CA THR A 56 7.78 -16.35 23.29
C THR A 56 9.12 -15.76 23.76
N GLY A 57 9.16 -15.29 25.01
CA GLY A 57 10.39 -15.15 25.78
C GLY A 57 10.39 -14.01 26.80
N SER A 58 10.45 -14.39 28.09
CA SER A 58 10.59 -13.56 29.29
C SER A 58 9.28 -12.95 29.86
N PRO A 59 9.01 -13.11 31.17
CA PRO A 59 7.82 -12.54 31.83
C PRO A 59 7.90 -11.03 32.05
N ASN A 60 9.04 -10.40 31.77
CA ASN A 60 9.21 -8.95 31.76
C ASN A 60 10.07 -8.60 30.54
N TYR A 61 9.75 -7.50 29.84
CA TYR A 61 10.44 -6.84 28.71
C TYR A 61 10.40 -7.49 27.29
N PRO A 62 10.24 -6.67 26.22
CA PRO A 62 10.33 -7.12 24.83
C PRO A 62 11.79 -7.31 24.38
N ILE A 63 12.04 -8.40 23.65
CA ILE A 63 13.37 -8.97 23.30
C ILE A 63 14.26 -8.08 22.40
N TRP A 64 13.80 -6.93 21.92
CA TRP A 64 14.56 -6.15 20.94
C TRP A 64 14.42 -4.66 21.23
N VAL A 65 15.51 -4.06 21.71
CA VAL A 65 15.69 -2.63 22.01
C VAL A 65 17.10 -2.25 21.57
N VAL A 66 17.31 -1.01 21.11
CA VAL A 66 18.60 -0.50 20.64
C VAL A 66 19.04 0.64 21.54
N PRO A 67 20.37 0.77 21.78
CA PRO A 67 20.90 1.81 22.64
C PRO A 67 20.47 3.22 22.19
N SER A 68 20.16 4.08 23.15
CA SER A 68 19.70 5.47 22.99
C SER A 68 20.65 6.37 22.19
N SER A 69 21.90 5.95 21.95
CA SER A 69 22.93 6.70 21.24
C SER A 69 22.69 6.84 19.73
N ILE A 70 21.75 6.10 19.13
CA ILE A 70 21.50 6.12 17.68
C ILE A 70 20.08 6.53 17.25
N ALA A 71 19.20 6.90 18.20
CA ALA A 71 17.85 7.38 17.91
C ALA A 71 17.78 8.91 18.04
N PHE A 72 17.71 9.62 16.90
CA PHE A 72 17.79 11.09 16.86
C PHE A 72 16.58 11.80 17.50
N TRP A 73 15.42 11.16 17.56
CA TRP A 73 14.18 11.68 18.16
C TRP A 73 14.08 11.43 19.68
N THR A 74 14.99 10.65 20.28
CA THR A 74 14.99 10.35 21.72
C THR A 74 16.03 11.14 22.50
N ALA A 75 16.68 12.12 21.86
CA ALA A 75 17.58 13.05 22.52
C ALA A 75 16.78 13.95 23.49
N GLY A 76 16.59 13.48 24.73
CA GLY A 76 15.88 14.20 25.80
C GLY A 76 14.57 13.57 26.27
N ALA A 77 14.21 12.37 25.82
CA ALA A 77 13.08 11.66 26.40
C ALA A 77 13.49 11.00 27.73
N GLU A 78 12.84 11.38 28.84
CA GLU A 78 13.03 10.72 30.13
C GLU A 78 12.58 9.25 30.05
N PRO A 79 13.34 8.31 30.64
CA PRO A 79 13.00 6.90 30.65
C PRO A 79 11.66 6.67 31.37
N GLN A 80 10.74 5.96 30.73
CA GLN A 80 9.46 5.63 31.32
C GLN A 80 9.62 4.40 32.24
N GLN A 81 9.42 4.60 33.55
CA GLN A 81 9.48 3.55 34.56
C GLN A 81 8.16 2.77 34.61
N TYR A 82 8.22 1.44 34.47
CA TYR A 82 7.05 0.57 34.51
C TYR A 82 6.68 0.16 35.96
N GLY A 83 5.37 0.15 36.27
CA GLY A 83 4.81 -0.60 37.41
C GLY A 83 4.75 0.09 38.77
N CYS A 84 5.49 1.19 38.94
CA CYS A 84 5.64 1.89 40.23
C CYS A 84 4.89 3.23 40.25
N ARG A 85 4.26 3.59 41.38
CA ARG A 85 3.89 5.00 41.66
C ARG A 85 4.94 5.60 42.59
N THR A 86 5.15 6.90 42.53
CA THR A 86 5.82 7.63 43.61
C THR A 86 4.81 7.89 44.74
N ASN A 87 5.17 7.54 45.98
CA ASN A 87 4.42 7.94 47.17
C ASN A 87 4.67 9.43 47.49
N ALA A 88 4.00 9.97 48.53
CA ALA A 88 4.16 11.37 48.92
C ALA A 88 5.60 11.68 49.41
N GLU A 89 6.34 10.65 49.82
CA GLU A 89 7.73 10.68 50.25
C GLU A 89 8.76 10.54 49.10
N GLY A 90 8.31 10.30 47.87
CA GLY A 90 9.15 10.19 46.67
C GLY A 90 9.75 8.80 46.41
N GLU A 91 9.29 7.77 47.11
CA GLU A 91 9.71 6.37 46.95
C GLU A 91 8.80 5.63 45.95
N PHE A 92 9.38 4.67 45.21
CA PHE A 92 8.68 3.88 44.20
C PHE A 92 7.97 2.68 44.83
N VAL A 93 6.64 2.61 44.70
CA VAL A 93 5.80 1.55 45.30
C VAL A 93 4.78 0.87 44.35
N GLU A 94 4.52 -0.43 44.52
CA GLU A 94 3.54 -1.21 43.73
C GLU A 94 2.09 -1.00 44.21
N GLY A 95 1.09 -1.04 43.31
CA GLY A 95 -0.33 -1.07 43.72
C GLY A 95 -0.94 0.27 44.20
N LEU A 96 -2.27 0.28 44.41
CA LEU A 96 -3.04 1.47 44.81
C LEU A 96 -3.10 1.65 46.35
N ASN A 97 -3.01 0.54 47.09
CA ASN A 97 -3.24 0.45 48.53
C ASN A 97 -2.15 -0.32 49.29
N ASP A 98 -1.11 -0.78 48.60
CA ASP A 98 0.05 -1.45 49.19
C ASP A 98 1.27 -0.56 48.94
N ASP A 99 2.17 -0.44 49.90
CA ASP A 99 3.37 0.40 49.79
C ASP A 99 4.62 -0.50 49.75
N THR A 100 4.54 -1.57 48.95
CA THR A 100 5.67 -2.47 48.73
C THR A 100 6.72 -1.78 47.85
N PRO A 101 8.00 -1.76 48.24
CA PRO A 101 9.06 -1.18 47.44
C PRO A 101 9.16 -1.90 46.10
N CYS A 102 9.23 -1.14 45.01
CA CYS A 102 9.47 -1.69 43.69
C CYS A 102 10.75 -1.12 43.07
N ASP A 103 11.51 -2.01 42.45
CA ASP A 103 12.65 -1.63 41.64
C ASP A 103 12.14 -1.13 40.29
N ALA A 104 12.11 0.19 40.13
CA ALA A 104 11.72 0.83 38.89
C ALA A 104 12.71 0.46 37.77
N GLN A 105 12.31 -0.43 36.87
CA GLN A 105 13.15 -0.85 35.77
C GLN A 105 13.15 0.22 34.67
N GLU A 106 14.31 0.84 34.45
CA GLU A 106 14.52 1.89 33.45
C GLU A 106 14.57 1.26 32.04
N ILE A 107 13.51 1.43 31.24
CA ILE A 107 13.50 0.93 29.85
C ILE A 107 14.07 2.01 28.94
N THR A 108 15.37 1.92 28.64
CA THR A 108 16.01 2.75 27.61
C THR A 108 15.90 2.07 26.24
N GLY A 109 14.84 2.35 25.48
CA GLY A 109 14.88 2.28 24.02
C GLY A 109 13.59 1.86 23.32
N PHE A 110 13.67 1.84 21.99
CA PHE A 110 12.51 1.73 21.10
C PHE A 110 12.05 0.27 20.90
N PRO A 111 10.73 -0.03 20.94
CA PRO A 111 10.21 -1.36 20.69
C PRO A 111 10.31 -1.73 19.20
N TYR A 112 11.24 -2.62 18.84
CA TYR A 112 11.41 -3.07 17.45
C TYR A 112 10.26 -3.95 16.95
N GLY A 113 9.60 -4.69 17.84
CA GLY A 113 8.55 -5.64 17.47
C GLY A 113 7.35 -5.00 16.76
N SER A 114 6.93 -3.79 17.17
CA SER A 114 5.84 -3.07 16.51
C SER A 114 6.24 -2.54 15.14
N THR A 115 7.48 -2.05 15.00
CA THR A 115 8.01 -1.47 13.76
C THR A 115 8.29 -2.53 12.71
N VAL A 116 8.95 -3.62 13.10
CA VAL A 116 9.20 -4.77 12.21
C VAL A 116 7.88 -5.34 11.71
N ALA A 117 6.87 -5.44 12.58
CA ALA A 117 5.55 -5.86 12.17
C ALA A 117 4.81 -4.85 11.29
N GLY A 118 4.99 -3.55 11.51
CA GLY A 118 4.45 -2.51 10.63
C GLY A 118 5.05 -2.60 9.22
N ILE A 119 6.38 -2.77 9.13
CA ILE A 119 7.08 -2.99 7.86
C ILE A 119 6.62 -4.29 7.21
N TRP A 120 6.54 -5.39 7.96
CA TRP A 120 6.06 -6.67 7.44
C TRP A 120 4.64 -6.55 6.89
N ASN A 121 3.74 -5.86 7.60
CA ASN A 121 2.39 -5.60 7.13
C ASN A 121 2.39 -4.76 5.85
N SER A 122 3.20 -3.69 5.79
CA SER A 122 3.35 -2.89 4.57
C SER A 122 3.82 -3.74 3.37
N VAL A 123 4.81 -4.63 3.58
CA VAL A 123 5.30 -5.54 2.54
C VAL A 123 4.22 -6.56 2.14
N GLN A 124 3.50 -7.13 3.10
CA GLN A 124 2.39 -8.04 2.85
C GLN A 124 1.30 -7.35 1.99
N ILE A 125 0.96 -6.09 2.30
CA ILE A 125 -0.02 -5.32 1.53
C ILE A 125 0.42 -5.21 0.06
N LEU A 126 1.68 -4.85 -0.20
CA LEU A 126 2.22 -4.72 -1.57
C LEU A 126 2.19 -6.05 -2.34
N VAL A 127 2.63 -7.14 -1.71
CA VAL A 127 2.69 -8.47 -2.36
C VAL A 127 1.29 -8.99 -2.66
N LEU A 128 0.38 -8.95 -1.68
CA LEU A 128 -0.99 -9.43 -1.88
C LEU A 128 -1.76 -8.56 -2.87
N GLY A 129 -1.56 -7.24 -2.85
CA GLY A 129 -2.13 -6.32 -3.82
C GLY A 129 -1.69 -6.64 -5.25
N GLY A 130 -0.39 -6.85 -5.46
CA GLY A 130 0.13 -7.21 -6.79
C GLY A 130 -0.37 -8.56 -7.31
N ILE A 131 -0.44 -9.58 -6.45
CA ILE A 131 -0.99 -10.90 -6.83
C ILE A 131 -2.48 -10.76 -7.21
N TYR A 132 -3.25 -10.04 -6.39
CA TYR A 132 -4.68 -9.89 -6.63
C TYR A 132 -4.99 -9.03 -7.85
N ALA A 133 -4.22 -7.97 -8.12
CA ALA A 133 -4.37 -7.16 -9.32
C ALA A 133 -4.30 -8.02 -10.59
N GLY A 134 -3.34 -8.94 -10.67
CA GLY A 134 -3.24 -9.89 -11.80
C GLY A 134 -4.40 -10.89 -11.88
N ILE A 135 -4.94 -11.33 -10.73
CA ILE A 135 -6.13 -12.19 -10.71
C ILE A 135 -7.37 -11.41 -11.16
N ALA A 136 -7.53 -10.17 -10.68
CA ALA A 136 -8.65 -9.31 -10.98
C ALA A 136 -8.70 -8.94 -12.47
N SER A 137 -7.57 -8.55 -13.07
CA SER A 137 -7.52 -8.25 -14.51
C SER A 137 -7.87 -9.48 -15.35
N LYS A 138 -7.29 -10.65 -15.04
CA LYS A 138 -7.58 -11.88 -15.77
C LYS A 138 -9.03 -12.35 -15.61
N LEU A 139 -9.59 -12.17 -14.42
CA LEU A 139 -11.00 -12.47 -14.17
C LEU A 139 -11.92 -11.52 -14.92
N ASN A 140 -11.57 -10.23 -14.98
CA ASN A 140 -12.37 -9.20 -15.65
C ASN A 140 -12.35 -9.36 -17.18
N GLU A 141 -11.20 -9.73 -17.74
CA GLU A 141 -11.07 -10.17 -19.14
C GLU A 141 -11.95 -11.39 -19.39
N TRP A 142 -11.91 -12.37 -18.48
CA TRP A 142 -12.73 -13.57 -18.61
C TRP A 142 -14.22 -13.22 -18.61
N GLU A 143 -14.70 -12.24 -17.85
CA GLU A 143 -16.13 -11.90 -17.83
C GLU A 143 -16.68 -11.32 -19.14
N ASN A 144 -15.82 -10.81 -20.03
CA ASN A 144 -16.17 -10.24 -21.33
C ASN A 144 -17.28 -9.17 -21.23
N HIS A 145 -16.87 -7.98 -20.78
CA HIS A 145 -17.73 -6.80 -20.70
C HIS A 145 -18.00 -6.19 -22.07
N ARG A 146 -19.18 -5.59 -22.25
CA ARG A 146 -19.59 -5.03 -23.55
C ARG A 146 -18.94 -3.67 -23.83
N LEU A 147 -18.74 -2.88 -22.78
CA LEU A 147 -18.21 -1.52 -22.83
C LEU A 147 -16.92 -1.44 -22.01
N ASN A 148 -15.98 -0.58 -22.41
CA ASN A 148 -14.77 -0.32 -21.64
C ASN A 148 -15.08 0.29 -20.27
N THR A 149 -16.12 1.14 -20.18
CA THR A 149 -16.58 1.71 -18.90
C THR A 149 -17.10 0.63 -17.94
N GLU A 150 -17.92 -0.31 -18.43
CA GLU A 150 -18.38 -1.45 -17.64
C GLU A 150 -17.20 -2.33 -17.18
N PHE A 151 -16.20 -2.51 -18.03
CA PHE A 151 -14.97 -3.23 -17.69
C PHE A 151 -14.21 -2.51 -16.56
N GLU A 152 -14.01 -1.20 -16.69
CA GLU A 152 -13.32 -0.35 -15.72
C GLU A 152 -14.02 -0.36 -14.36
N ASP A 153 -15.33 -0.10 -14.33
CA ASP A 153 -16.12 -0.07 -13.10
C ASP A 153 -16.08 -1.40 -12.35
N ALA A 154 -16.22 -2.50 -13.08
CA ALA A 154 -16.17 -3.83 -12.49
C ALA A 154 -14.76 -4.19 -11.98
N LEU A 155 -13.70 -3.68 -12.61
CA LEU A 155 -12.32 -3.82 -12.13
C LEU A 155 -12.08 -3.01 -10.84
N ILE A 156 -12.60 -1.77 -10.80
CA ILE A 156 -12.54 -0.86 -9.65
C ILE A 156 -13.17 -1.51 -8.42
N VAL A 157 -14.42 -1.94 -8.52
CA VAL A 157 -15.14 -2.50 -7.37
C VAL A 157 -14.45 -3.76 -6.82
N ARG A 158 -13.99 -4.67 -7.69
CA ARG A 158 -13.32 -5.91 -7.24
C ARG A 158 -11.98 -5.64 -6.57
N THR A 159 -11.16 -4.80 -7.19
CA THR A 159 -9.83 -4.47 -6.66
C THR A 159 -9.95 -3.70 -5.37
N PHE A 160 -10.88 -2.74 -5.30
CA PHE A 160 -11.15 -1.99 -4.08
C PHE A 160 -11.59 -2.89 -2.93
N MET A 161 -12.55 -3.80 -3.13
CA MET A 161 -13.04 -4.69 -2.07
C MET A 161 -11.92 -5.53 -1.43
N PHE A 162 -11.02 -6.06 -2.26
CA PHE A 162 -9.87 -6.82 -1.78
C PHE A 162 -8.84 -5.93 -1.09
N GLU A 163 -8.43 -4.85 -1.75
CA GLU A 163 -7.40 -3.96 -1.22
C GLU A 163 -7.87 -3.24 0.05
N PHE A 164 -9.18 -3.01 0.22
CA PHE A 164 -9.78 -2.46 1.43
C PHE A 164 -9.52 -3.36 2.64
N ILE A 165 -9.82 -4.66 2.54
CA ILE A 165 -9.55 -5.61 3.61
C ILE A 165 -8.06 -5.81 3.82
N ASN A 166 -7.27 -5.89 2.75
CA ASN A 166 -5.82 -6.05 2.83
C ASN A 166 -5.14 -4.85 3.53
N SER A 167 -5.57 -3.63 3.19
CA SER A 167 -4.94 -2.39 3.63
C SER A 167 -5.45 -1.88 4.98
N TYR A 168 -6.75 -1.99 5.24
CA TYR A 168 -7.38 -1.49 6.46
C TYR A 168 -7.68 -2.59 7.48
N GLY A 169 -7.77 -3.86 7.08
CA GLY A 169 -8.14 -4.96 7.98
C GLY A 169 -7.21 -5.08 9.19
N ALA A 170 -5.90 -4.87 8.98
CA ALA A 170 -4.90 -4.79 10.05
C ALA A 170 -5.18 -3.65 11.06
N LEU A 171 -5.49 -2.46 10.55
CA LEU A 171 -5.75 -1.27 11.37
C LEU A 171 -7.08 -1.43 12.13
N MET A 172 -8.10 -1.96 11.47
CA MET A 172 -9.40 -2.27 12.07
C MET A 172 -9.29 -3.36 13.15
N TYR A 173 -8.46 -4.39 12.92
CA TYR A 173 -8.16 -5.41 13.92
C TYR A 173 -7.58 -4.78 15.19
N ILE A 174 -6.57 -3.93 15.04
CA ILE A 174 -5.89 -3.30 16.18
C ILE A 174 -6.82 -2.33 16.91
N ALA A 175 -7.59 -1.54 16.17
CA ALA A 175 -8.50 -0.54 16.73
C ALA A 175 -9.68 -1.17 17.48
N PHE A 176 -10.32 -2.21 16.92
CA PHE A 176 -11.63 -2.67 17.38
C PHE A 176 -11.66 -4.11 17.89
N ILE A 177 -10.72 -4.97 17.53
CA ILE A 177 -10.81 -6.42 17.76
C ILE A 177 -9.81 -6.87 18.83
N LYS A 178 -8.55 -6.42 18.73
CA LYS A 178 -7.43 -6.82 19.61
C LYS A 178 -7.73 -6.64 21.10
N VAL A 179 -8.22 -5.47 21.51
CA VAL A 179 -8.48 -5.12 22.91
C VAL A 179 -9.68 -5.87 23.52
N PRO A 180 -10.88 -5.87 22.91
CA PRO A 180 -12.04 -6.53 23.51
C PRO A 180 -11.99 -8.06 23.48
N LEU A 181 -11.32 -8.69 22.49
CA LEU A 181 -11.17 -10.15 22.48
C LEU A 181 -10.21 -10.65 23.55
N GLY A 182 -9.06 -9.99 23.74
CA GLY A 182 -8.11 -10.34 24.80
C GLY A 182 -8.73 -10.26 26.20
N ALA A 183 -9.68 -9.35 26.41
CA ALA A 183 -10.37 -9.21 27.70
C ALA A 183 -11.50 -10.24 27.94
N ARG A 184 -12.02 -10.92 26.90
CA ARG A 184 -13.32 -11.63 26.99
C ARG A 184 -13.27 -13.14 26.74
N THR A 185 -12.20 -13.70 26.16
CA THR A 185 -12.18 -15.12 25.78
C THR A 185 -11.33 -15.99 26.70
N THR A 186 -11.98 -16.80 27.54
CA THR A 186 -11.37 -17.95 28.24
C THR A 186 -11.33 -19.23 27.38
N LEU A 187 -11.91 -19.20 26.18
CA LEU A 187 -12.12 -20.36 25.32
C LEU A 187 -10.84 -20.87 24.63
N PHE A 188 -9.78 -20.06 24.56
CA PHE A 188 -8.47 -20.49 24.05
C PHE A 188 -7.33 -19.90 24.90
N PRO A 189 -7.04 -20.48 26.09
CA PRO A 189 -6.07 -19.95 27.05
C PRO A 189 -4.63 -19.86 26.53
N GLY A 190 -4.29 -20.64 25.50
CA GLY A 190 -2.98 -20.59 24.84
C GLY A 190 -2.92 -19.71 23.58
N TRP A 191 -4.05 -19.18 23.13
CA TRP A 191 -4.18 -18.43 21.87
C TRP A 191 -4.56 -16.96 22.09
N PHE A 192 -5.27 -16.65 23.18
CA PHE A 192 -5.61 -15.28 23.62
C PHE A 192 -5.03 -14.93 25.00
N GLY A 193 -3.99 -15.66 25.43
CA GLY A 193 -3.42 -15.55 26.77
C GLY A 193 -4.27 -16.24 27.83
N GLN A 194 -3.63 -16.67 28.91
CA GLN A 194 -4.35 -17.15 30.10
C GLN A 194 -5.27 -16.02 30.58
N GLY A 195 -6.57 -16.33 30.69
CA GLY A 195 -7.59 -15.37 31.07
C GLY A 195 -7.14 -14.47 32.23
N MET A 196 -7.07 -13.17 31.96
CA MET A 196 -6.81 -12.17 33.00
C MET A 196 -8.06 -12.09 33.89
N HIS A 197 -8.07 -12.87 34.97
CA HIS A 197 -8.95 -12.62 36.10
C HIS A 197 -8.64 -11.22 36.64
N GLY A 198 -9.47 -10.23 36.30
CA GLY A 198 -9.33 -8.85 36.77
C GLY A 198 -9.82 -7.74 35.83
N ALA A 199 -10.20 -8.03 34.58
CA ALA A 199 -10.65 -7.02 33.62
C ALA A 199 -12.10 -6.52 33.83
N ALA A 200 -12.50 -6.25 35.07
CA ALA A 200 -13.74 -5.54 35.40
C ALA A 200 -13.57 -4.01 35.36
N GLU A 201 -12.40 -3.50 34.95
CA GLU A 201 -12.13 -2.07 34.77
C GLU A 201 -11.74 -1.77 33.32
N MET A 202 -12.25 -0.64 32.83
CA MET A 202 -12.63 -0.38 31.44
C MET A 202 -11.50 -0.25 30.38
N PRO A 203 -11.84 -0.45 29.09
CA PRO A 203 -10.91 -0.74 27.99
C PRO A 203 -10.59 0.48 27.09
N TYR A 204 -10.29 1.63 27.67
CA TYR A 204 -9.75 2.80 26.95
C TYR A 204 -8.41 3.30 27.51
N SER A 205 -7.84 2.58 28.46
CA SER A 205 -6.49 2.82 28.95
C SER A 205 -5.54 1.78 28.36
N CYS A 206 -4.51 2.22 27.63
CA CYS A 206 -3.31 1.42 27.45
C CYS A 206 -2.52 1.39 28.75
N SER A 207 -3.11 0.74 29.74
CA SER A 207 -2.61 0.58 31.09
C SER A 207 -2.55 -0.92 31.34
N ILE A 208 -1.49 -1.56 30.84
CA ILE A 208 -1.03 -2.82 31.42
C ILE A 208 -0.34 -2.40 32.72
N GLY A 209 -1.08 -2.29 33.82
CA GLY A 209 -0.58 -1.64 35.04
C GLY A 209 -0.32 -0.14 34.86
N LYS A 210 0.35 0.51 35.84
CA LYS A 210 0.58 1.96 35.99
C LYS A 210 1.47 2.62 34.90
N ILE A 211 1.22 2.38 33.62
CA ILE A 211 1.91 3.05 32.51
C ILE A 211 0.86 3.59 31.57
N GLN A 212 0.87 4.91 31.33
CA GLN A 212 0.10 5.53 30.25
C GLN A 212 0.88 5.40 28.95
N GLN A 213 0.79 4.26 28.27
CA GLN A 213 1.16 4.24 26.85
C GLN A 213 -0.04 4.71 26.01
N PRO A 214 0.15 5.43 24.90
CA PRO A 214 -0.94 5.69 23.97
C PRO A 214 -1.23 4.40 23.18
N CYS A 215 -2.42 3.82 23.37
CA CYS A 215 -2.90 2.64 22.62
C CYS A 215 -2.94 2.81 21.10
N LEU A 216 -2.87 4.05 20.63
CA LEU A 216 -2.89 4.39 19.22
C LEU A 216 -1.47 4.40 18.60
N MET A 217 -0.41 4.17 19.39
CA MET A 217 0.97 4.14 18.91
C MET A 217 1.20 3.02 17.88
N GLU A 218 0.57 1.85 18.05
CA GLU A 218 0.69 0.78 17.06
C GLU A 218 0.07 1.17 15.71
N ILE A 219 -1.09 1.84 15.73
CA ILE A 219 -1.78 2.32 14.53
C ILE A 219 -0.99 3.45 13.87
N SER A 220 -0.48 4.39 14.65
CA SER A 220 0.31 5.51 14.12
C SER A 220 1.63 5.06 13.49
N GLN A 221 2.32 4.10 14.10
CA GLN A 221 3.54 3.50 13.55
C GLN A 221 3.26 2.72 12.26
N GLN A 222 2.13 2.01 12.18
CA GLN A 222 1.72 1.32 10.96
C GLN A 222 1.34 2.28 9.84
N LEU A 223 0.58 3.34 10.14
CA LEU A 223 0.23 4.34 9.15
C LEU A 223 1.50 5.04 8.63
N PHE A 224 2.42 5.41 9.52
CA PHE A 224 3.70 5.96 9.11
C PHE A 224 4.48 5.01 8.19
N SER A 225 4.57 3.70 8.53
CA SER A 225 5.26 2.73 7.67
C SER A 225 4.55 2.53 6.33
N ILE A 226 3.22 2.57 6.28
CA ILE A 226 2.45 2.48 5.04
C ILE A 226 2.71 3.69 4.16
N PHE A 227 2.59 4.91 4.69
CA PHE A 227 2.86 6.15 3.95
C PHE A 227 4.30 6.20 3.44
N ALA A 228 5.28 5.90 4.29
CA ALA A 228 6.69 5.91 3.91
C ALA A 228 7.01 4.89 2.81
N VAL A 229 6.55 3.64 2.97
CA VAL A 229 6.80 2.59 1.98
C VAL A 229 6.11 2.91 0.65
N LYS A 230 4.84 3.32 0.66
CA LYS A 230 4.11 3.67 -0.57
C LYS A 230 4.75 4.86 -1.30
N MET A 231 5.05 5.95 -0.57
CA MET A 231 5.71 7.13 -1.13
C MET A 231 7.06 6.77 -1.78
N LEU A 232 7.84 5.88 -1.17
CA LEU A 232 9.12 5.45 -1.75
C LEU A 232 8.93 4.52 -2.96
N SER A 233 8.07 3.51 -2.84
CA SER A 233 7.84 2.51 -3.90
C SER A 233 7.24 3.13 -5.16
N LYS A 234 6.26 4.03 -5.04
CA LYS A 234 5.63 4.69 -6.18
C LYS A 234 6.62 5.58 -6.91
N ASN A 235 7.25 6.52 -6.20
CA ASN A 235 8.20 7.44 -6.82
C ASN A 235 9.38 6.71 -7.47
N PHE A 236 9.81 5.59 -6.88
CA PHE A 236 10.82 4.73 -7.48
C PHE A 236 10.35 4.13 -8.81
N ASN A 237 9.16 3.53 -8.85
CA ASN A 237 8.65 2.89 -10.07
C ASN A 237 8.24 3.91 -11.15
N THR A 238 7.70 5.07 -10.77
CA THR A 238 7.16 6.07 -11.70
C THR A 238 8.23 6.99 -12.29
N VAL A 239 9.31 7.28 -11.55
CA VAL A 239 10.33 8.24 -12.01
C VAL A 239 11.70 7.58 -12.11
N VAL A 240 12.15 6.92 -11.05
CA VAL A 240 13.54 6.44 -10.96
C VAL A 240 13.78 5.29 -11.95
N GLN A 241 12.91 4.29 -11.97
CA GLN A 241 13.00 3.15 -12.88
C GLN A 241 12.98 3.56 -14.35
N PRO A 242 11.99 4.34 -14.85
CA PRO A 242 11.96 4.74 -16.25
C PRO A 242 13.12 5.67 -16.61
N TYR A 243 13.54 6.58 -15.72
CA TYR A 243 14.70 7.44 -15.95
C TYR A 243 15.98 6.62 -16.21
N PHE A 244 16.25 5.59 -15.40
CA PHE A 244 17.40 4.70 -15.64
C PHE A 244 17.22 3.82 -16.87
N LYS A 245 16.00 3.32 -17.14
CA LYS A 245 15.68 2.52 -18.34
C LYS A 245 15.91 3.33 -19.61
N GLN A 246 15.54 4.61 -19.62
CA GLN A 246 15.75 5.52 -20.74
C GLN A 246 17.23 5.90 -20.91
N ASN A 247 17.93 6.30 -19.84
CA ASN A 247 19.36 6.63 -19.92
C ASN A 247 20.22 5.43 -20.34
N ARG A 248 19.78 4.20 -20.06
CA ARG A 248 20.45 2.99 -20.53
C ARG A 248 20.20 2.72 -22.02
N LYS A 249 19.04 3.11 -22.55
CA LYS A 249 18.76 3.06 -23.99
C LYS A 249 19.50 4.16 -24.76
N GLU A 250 19.64 5.35 -24.17
CA GLU A 250 20.18 6.53 -24.85
C GLU A 250 21.69 6.76 -24.63
N GLY A 251 22.35 6.03 -23.72
CA GLY A 251 23.73 6.32 -23.36
C GLY A 251 23.88 7.66 -22.61
N PRO A 252 25.05 7.96 -22.04
CA PRO A 252 25.23 9.12 -21.17
C PRO A 252 24.97 10.47 -21.89
N PRO A 253 24.38 11.47 -21.21
CA PRO A 253 24.02 12.76 -21.80
C PRO A 253 25.29 13.49 -22.23
N GLY A 254 25.48 13.59 -23.54
CA GLY A 254 26.69 14.14 -24.16
C GLY A 254 27.31 13.22 -25.22
N VAL A 255 26.86 11.96 -25.33
CA VAL A 255 27.31 11.03 -26.36
C VAL A 255 26.21 10.88 -27.40
N THR A 256 26.42 11.58 -28.52
CA THR A 256 25.90 11.35 -29.87
C THR A 256 24.74 10.36 -30.01
N LEU A 257 23.58 10.87 -30.48
CA LEU A 257 22.58 10.12 -31.25
C LEU A 257 23.33 9.08 -32.09
N GLU A 258 23.27 7.80 -31.73
CA GLU A 258 23.95 6.77 -32.50
C GLU A 258 23.31 6.78 -33.88
N PRO A 259 24.05 7.15 -34.93
CA PRO A 259 23.42 7.23 -36.22
C PRO A 259 23.32 5.81 -36.75
N GLU A 260 22.09 5.35 -36.89
CA GLU A 260 21.77 4.06 -37.48
C GLU A 260 22.25 4.06 -38.94
N GLU A 261 22.83 2.95 -39.38
CA GLU A 261 23.37 2.82 -40.74
C GLU A 261 22.21 2.98 -41.74
N LEU A 262 22.27 4.02 -42.58
CA LEU A 262 21.29 4.20 -43.65
C LEU A 262 21.33 2.98 -44.57
N ASN A 263 20.18 2.31 -44.72
CA ASN A 263 20.04 1.19 -45.64
C ASN A 263 20.45 1.65 -47.05
N PRO A 264 21.45 1.04 -47.71
CA PRO A 264 22.00 1.53 -48.98
C PRO A 264 21.03 1.41 -50.17
N GLU A 265 19.83 0.88 -49.95
CA GLU A 265 18.77 0.69 -50.94
C GLU A 265 18.09 1.98 -51.42
N PHE A 266 18.36 3.13 -50.81
CA PHE A 266 17.99 4.42 -51.40
C PHE A 266 19.10 4.86 -52.38
N GLU A 267 18.99 4.33 -53.59
CA GLU A 267 19.95 4.40 -54.70
C GLU A 267 20.58 5.80 -54.88
N ALA A 268 21.88 5.91 -54.62
CA ALA A 268 22.68 6.99 -55.17
C ALA A 268 22.76 6.80 -56.71
N PRO A 269 22.61 7.87 -57.51
CA PRO A 269 22.66 7.77 -58.97
C PRO A 269 23.97 7.12 -59.43
N ALA A 270 23.87 6.23 -60.42
CA ALA A 270 24.99 5.47 -60.98
C ALA A 270 26.14 6.41 -61.38
N GLY A 271 27.19 6.46 -60.57
CA GLY A 271 28.36 7.33 -60.76
C GLY A 271 28.88 8.03 -59.50
N ALA A 272 28.17 7.97 -58.37
CA ALA A 272 28.71 8.47 -57.11
C ALA A 272 29.71 7.47 -56.49
N ASN A 273 30.85 7.96 -56.01
CA ASN A 273 31.81 7.18 -55.21
C ASN A 273 31.09 6.52 -54.02
N PRO A 274 31.51 5.33 -53.53
CA PRO A 274 30.87 4.68 -52.39
C PRO A 274 31.03 5.55 -51.15
N VAL A 275 30.00 6.33 -50.84
CA VAL A 275 29.86 7.00 -49.55
C VAL A 275 29.50 5.89 -48.58
N GLY A 276 30.33 5.66 -47.55
CA GLY A 276 29.98 4.73 -46.46
C GLY A 276 28.60 5.07 -45.86
N PRO A 277 27.98 4.18 -45.08
CA PRO A 277 26.59 4.34 -44.65
C PRO A 277 26.41 5.71 -44.00
N ALA A 278 25.59 6.56 -44.64
CA ALA A 278 25.34 7.90 -44.16
C ALA A 278 24.61 7.80 -42.82
N LYS A 279 25.26 8.32 -41.80
CA LYS A 279 24.80 8.26 -40.42
C LYS A 279 23.66 9.29 -40.22
N ARG A 280 22.39 8.85 -40.20
CA ARG A 280 21.21 9.73 -40.05
C ARG A 280 20.98 10.08 -38.58
N MET A 281 20.79 11.37 -38.26
CA MET A 281 20.29 11.78 -36.95
C MET A 281 18.82 11.37 -36.80
N ARG A 282 18.48 10.68 -35.70
CA ARG A 282 17.08 10.37 -35.38
C ARG A 282 16.25 11.64 -35.26
N SER A 283 15.06 11.58 -35.83
CA SER A 283 14.07 12.64 -35.70
C SER A 283 13.39 12.57 -34.32
N LYS A 284 12.83 13.70 -33.88
CA LYS A 284 12.08 13.75 -32.61
C LYS A 284 10.95 12.72 -32.54
N VAL A 285 10.29 12.47 -33.67
CA VAL A 285 9.18 11.50 -33.77
C VAL A 285 9.67 10.07 -33.57
N GLU A 286 10.87 9.73 -34.06
CA GLU A 286 11.46 8.41 -33.84
C GLU A 286 11.83 8.21 -32.37
N CYS A 287 12.39 9.23 -31.72
CA CYS A 287 12.64 9.18 -30.28
C CYS A 287 11.36 9.03 -29.46
N GLU A 288 10.28 9.77 -29.81
CA GLU A 288 8.97 9.62 -29.17
C GLU A 288 8.36 8.24 -29.40
N PHE A 289 8.60 7.62 -30.57
CA PHE A 289 8.16 6.27 -30.85
C PHE A 289 8.90 5.22 -30.00
N ASP A 290 10.09 5.48 -29.47
CA ASP A 290 10.78 4.50 -28.61
C ASP A 290 10.29 4.50 -27.15
N LEU A 291 9.49 5.51 -26.77
CA LEU A 291 8.87 5.62 -25.45
C LEU A 291 7.79 4.54 -25.24
N GLU A 292 7.49 4.25 -23.99
CA GLU A 292 6.46 3.28 -23.62
C GLU A 292 5.06 3.87 -23.86
N GLU A 293 4.11 3.04 -24.29
CA GLU A 293 2.73 3.49 -24.47
C GLU A 293 2.05 3.62 -23.11
N PHE A 294 1.40 4.77 -22.87
CA PHE A 294 0.69 5.00 -21.61
C PHE A 294 -0.55 4.10 -21.56
N PRO A 295 -0.71 3.22 -20.55
CA PRO A 295 -1.88 2.38 -20.43
C PRO A 295 -3.11 3.23 -20.09
N LEU A 296 -4.01 3.40 -21.06
CA LEU A 296 -5.20 4.25 -20.93
C LEU A 296 -6.15 3.83 -19.81
N ILE A 297 -6.22 2.53 -19.53
CA ILE A 297 -7.12 1.95 -18.52
C ILE A 297 -6.38 1.76 -17.19
N GLU A 298 -5.29 0.98 -17.20
CA GLU A 298 -4.57 0.58 -15.97
C GLU A 298 -3.86 1.77 -15.30
N GLY A 299 -3.36 2.73 -16.09
CA GLY A 299 -2.62 3.89 -15.57
C GLY A 299 -3.47 4.78 -14.66
N PRO A 300 -4.58 5.37 -15.15
CA PRO A 300 -5.48 6.17 -14.33
C PRO A 300 -6.07 5.37 -13.17
N PHE A 301 -6.40 4.11 -13.40
CA PHE A 301 -6.92 3.19 -12.38
C PHE A 301 -5.99 3.09 -11.17
N ASP A 302 -4.70 2.81 -11.39
CA ASP A 302 -3.73 2.67 -10.29
C ASP A 302 -3.47 4.00 -9.57
N SER A 303 -3.46 5.13 -10.30
CA SER A 303 -3.35 6.47 -9.71
C SER A 303 -4.55 6.81 -8.81
N TYR A 304 -5.79 6.57 -9.28
CA TYR A 304 -6.99 6.83 -8.49
C TYR A 304 -7.06 5.93 -7.26
N LYS A 305 -6.75 4.64 -7.43
CA LYS A 305 -6.71 3.66 -6.34
C LYS A 305 -5.83 4.16 -5.20
N GLU A 306 -4.60 4.58 -5.50
CA GLU A 306 -3.69 5.09 -4.48
C GLU A 306 -4.23 6.33 -3.75
N MET A 307 -4.79 7.29 -4.48
CA MET A 307 -5.38 8.50 -3.90
C MET A 307 -6.58 8.17 -2.99
N VAL A 308 -7.45 7.24 -3.38
CA VAL A 308 -8.62 6.83 -2.60
C VAL A 308 -8.19 6.12 -1.30
N PHE A 309 -7.18 5.25 -1.37
CA PHE A 309 -6.65 4.60 -0.17
C PHE A 309 -6.00 5.61 0.79
N GLN A 310 -5.27 6.58 0.24
CA GLN A 310 -4.69 7.66 1.02
C GLN A 310 -5.75 8.54 1.69
N PHE A 311 -6.83 8.85 0.98
CA PHE A 311 -7.99 9.54 1.53
C PHE A 311 -8.57 8.77 2.73
N GLY A 312 -8.79 7.47 2.60
CA GLY A 312 -9.29 6.65 3.70
C GLY A 312 -8.37 6.57 4.92
N TYR A 313 -7.04 6.55 4.74
CA TYR A 313 -6.13 6.64 5.89
C TYR A 313 -6.24 7.99 6.61
N ALA A 314 -6.45 9.07 5.85
CA ALA A 314 -6.56 10.42 6.39
C ALA A 314 -7.93 10.71 7.05
N THR A 315 -9.00 10.04 6.62
CA THR A 315 -10.35 10.23 7.18
C THR A 315 -10.69 9.24 8.28
N LEU A 316 -10.59 7.93 8.01
CA LEU A 316 -11.03 6.87 8.94
C LEU A 316 -10.15 6.78 10.20
N PHE A 317 -8.86 7.13 10.08
CA PHE A 317 -7.89 7.01 11.18
C PHE A 317 -7.31 8.37 11.62
N ALA A 318 -7.97 9.48 11.29
CA ALA A 318 -7.53 10.84 11.64
C ALA A 318 -7.28 11.02 13.15
N ALA A 319 -8.13 10.43 13.98
CA ALA A 319 -8.02 10.49 15.45
C ALA A 319 -6.82 9.69 15.98
N ALA A 320 -6.41 8.62 15.30
CA ALA A 320 -5.27 7.80 15.67
C ALA A 320 -3.94 8.39 15.19
N TYR A 321 -3.95 9.09 14.05
CA TYR A 321 -2.77 9.71 13.46
C TYR A 321 -3.05 11.09 12.87
N PRO A 322 -3.02 12.16 13.69
CA PRO A 322 -3.35 13.52 13.25
C PRO A 322 -2.42 14.10 12.18
N LEU A 323 -1.22 13.52 12.00
CA LEU A 323 -0.27 13.93 10.96
C LEU A 323 -0.59 13.33 9.58
N ALA A 324 -1.55 12.41 9.48
CA ALA A 324 -1.92 11.76 8.21
C ALA A 324 -2.27 12.78 7.10
N PRO A 325 -3.09 13.83 7.33
CA PRO A 325 -3.44 14.79 6.29
C PRO A 325 -2.24 15.60 5.79
N VAL A 326 -1.26 15.90 6.66
CA VAL A 326 -0.04 16.64 6.29
C VAL A 326 0.86 15.75 5.43
N LEU A 327 1.04 14.48 5.81
CA LEU A 327 1.78 13.53 4.98
C LEU A 327 1.09 13.30 3.64
N ALA A 328 -0.23 13.18 3.64
CA ALA A 328 -1.04 13.06 2.44
C ALA A 328 -0.85 14.28 1.50
N PHE A 329 -0.83 15.50 2.05
CA PHE A 329 -0.56 16.70 1.27
C PHE A 329 0.82 16.67 0.60
N ILE A 330 1.86 16.28 1.34
CA ILE A 330 3.22 16.15 0.81
C ILE A 330 3.27 15.06 -0.27
N SER A 331 2.66 13.90 -0.01
CA SER A 331 2.60 12.78 -0.97
C SER A 331 1.90 13.23 -2.25
N ASN A 332 0.74 13.87 -2.15
CA ASN A 332 0.00 14.38 -3.31
C ASN A 332 0.81 15.40 -4.11
N TYR A 333 1.54 16.29 -3.45
CA TYR A 333 2.41 17.24 -4.15
C TYR A 333 3.51 16.54 -4.95
N VAL A 334 4.15 15.54 -4.36
CA VAL A 334 5.18 14.74 -5.05
C VAL A 334 4.56 13.94 -6.19
N ASP A 335 3.43 13.29 -5.96
CA ASP A 335 2.73 12.47 -6.94
C ASP A 335 2.28 13.26 -8.16
N ILE A 336 1.69 14.45 -7.98
CA ILE A 336 1.32 15.32 -9.11
C ILE A 336 2.53 15.64 -9.98
N ARG A 337 3.70 15.86 -9.38
CA ARG A 337 4.94 16.13 -10.12
C ARG A 337 5.48 14.87 -10.78
N SER A 338 5.54 13.76 -10.06
CA SER A 338 6.01 12.46 -10.55
C SER A 338 5.18 11.96 -11.73
N ASP A 339 3.85 12.06 -11.65
CA ASP A 339 2.93 11.66 -12.71
C ASP A 339 3.05 12.58 -13.93
N LEU A 340 3.25 13.89 -13.73
CA LEU A 340 3.53 14.83 -14.82
C LEU A 340 4.84 14.49 -15.53
N TYR A 341 5.90 14.12 -14.80
CA TYR A 341 7.16 13.70 -15.42
C TYR A 341 6.98 12.39 -16.19
N ASN A 342 6.23 11.44 -15.64
CA ASN A 342 5.94 10.17 -16.31
C ASN A 342 5.19 10.36 -17.64
N MET A 343 4.11 11.14 -17.62
CA MET A 343 3.34 11.45 -18.83
C MET A 343 4.09 12.36 -19.81
N GLY A 344 4.93 13.27 -19.31
CA GLY A 344 5.59 14.28 -20.11
C GLY A 344 6.91 13.84 -20.75
N LEU A 345 7.65 12.92 -20.12
CA LEU A 345 9.01 12.53 -20.54
C LEU A 345 9.16 11.04 -20.80
N PHE A 346 8.45 10.18 -20.07
CA PHE A 346 8.70 8.73 -20.08
C PHE A 346 7.68 7.93 -20.89
N SER A 347 6.52 8.52 -21.19
CA SER A 347 5.41 7.88 -21.90
C SER A 347 5.08 8.59 -23.20
N ARG A 348 4.59 7.84 -24.19
CA ARG A 348 3.98 8.42 -25.40
C ARG A 348 2.69 9.16 -25.04
N ARG A 349 2.38 10.20 -25.81
CA ARG A 349 1.13 10.95 -25.64
C ARG A 349 -0.08 10.02 -25.82
N PRO A 350 -0.94 9.85 -24.80
CA PRO A 350 -2.15 9.05 -24.95
C PRO A 350 -3.16 9.72 -25.87
N LEU A 351 -4.00 8.91 -26.51
CA LEU A 351 -5.13 9.43 -27.28
C LEU A 351 -6.18 10.01 -26.32
N PRO A 352 -6.77 11.19 -26.62
CA PRO A 352 -7.76 11.79 -25.75
C PRO A 352 -9.02 10.91 -25.71
N ALA A 353 -9.38 10.45 -24.52
CA ALA A 353 -10.64 9.75 -24.25
C ALA A 353 -11.59 10.69 -23.50
N SER A 354 -12.89 10.63 -23.82
CA SER A 354 -13.92 11.37 -23.08
C SER A 354 -14.42 10.52 -21.92
N ALA A 355 -14.61 11.13 -20.76
CA ALA A 355 -15.22 10.52 -19.59
C ALA A 355 -16.32 11.48 -19.06
N GLU A 356 -17.44 10.92 -18.61
CA GLU A 356 -18.54 11.69 -18.01
C GLU A 356 -18.25 11.99 -16.53
N ASP A 357 -17.63 11.04 -15.84
CA ASP A 357 -17.35 11.06 -14.41
C ASP A 357 -15.99 10.39 -14.11
N ILE A 358 -15.66 10.26 -12.83
CA ILE A 358 -14.51 9.48 -12.34
C ILE A 358 -14.85 7.99 -12.20
N GLY A 359 -16.03 7.55 -12.63
CA GLY A 359 -16.54 6.19 -12.50
C GLY A 359 -16.88 5.80 -11.06
N SER A 360 -16.82 4.50 -10.79
CA SER A 360 -17.14 3.87 -9.50
C SER A 360 -16.37 4.43 -8.29
N TRP A 361 -15.28 5.17 -8.51
CA TRP A 361 -14.53 5.85 -7.44
C TRP A 361 -15.35 6.88 -6.67
N GLU A 362 -16.32 7.55 -7.29
CA GLU A 362 -17.18 8.52 -6.60
C GLU A 362 -18.01 7.86 -5.50
N GLY A 363 -18.69 6.76 -5.82
CA GLY A 363 -19.46 6.00 -4.82
C GLY A 363 -18.58 5.42 -3.72
N ILE A 364 -17.35 5.01 -4.05
CA ILE A 364 -16.38 4.57 -3.05
C ILE A 364 -16.00 5.72 -2.10
N LEU A 365 -15.68 6.90 -2.64
CA LEU A 365 -15.31 8.06 -1.82
C LEU A 365 -16.46 8.51 -0.91
N ASP A 366 -17.70 8.51 -1.39
CA ASP A 366 -18.88 8.87 -0.59
C ASP A 366 -19.10 7.86 0.56
N THR A 367 -18.97 6.56 0.29
CA THR A 367 -19.09 5.53 1.34
C THR A 367 -17.97 5.63 2.38
N MET A 368 -16.75 5.97 1.97
CA MET A 368 -15.62 6.17 2.89
C MET A 368 -15.67 7.51 3.65
N GLY A 369 -16.32 8.53 3.10
CA GLY A 369 -16.48 9.84 3.74
C GLY A 369 -17.67 9.94 4.69
N THR A 370 -18.66 9.07 4.53
CA THR A 370 -19.86 9.00 5.40
C THR A 370 -19.70 8.03 6.58
N ALA A 371 -18.80 7.05 6.45
CA ALA A 371 -18.42 6.12 7.52
C ALA A 371 -17.57 6.81 8.59
#